data_AF-A0A258FZC7-F1
#
_entry.id   AF-A0A258FZC7-F1
#
_cell.length_a   1.000
_cell.length_b   1.000
_cell.length_c   1.000
_cell.angle_alpha   90.00
_cell.angle_beta   90.00
_cell.angle_gamma   90.00
#
_symmetry.space_group_name_H-M   'P 1'
#
loop_
_entity.id
_entity.type
_entity.pdbx_description
1 polymer ?
#
loop_
_entity_poly.entity_id
_entity_poly.type
_entity_poly.pdbx_seq_one_letter_code
_entity_poly.pdbx_strand_id
1 'polypeptide(L)'
;MRIGKQDAPYTAICTSDAASITVRGHDLCGDVIGQMDFTSYFWLLVTGTAPTDTQRFFANAVLAAIAEHGLVPSVVAARMTYAAAPEAFHGAVAAGLLGCGSVVLGSAEVAGRFYADLVKQTADGSPASAIARDGVRALRTDKRAIPGFGHPQHSAGDPRALLLLDLAEKHGIVGSHIEMLYAIRDALPEVLGRPLPINVNGAIPAVMLDVGFPVGALKGISLLARTASLIAHLEEESSRPIGFVMSGAAASAIDYDGL
;
A
#
# COMPACT_ATOMS: atom_id res chain seq x y z
N MET A 1 8.50 -22.24 6.59
CA MET A 1 8.18 -23.18 5.49
C MET A 1 7.46 -24.36 6.11
N ARG A 2 6.21 -24.66 5.72
CA ARG A 2 5.46 -25.81 6.27
C ARG A 2 5.91 -27.07 5.53
N ILE A 3 6.78 -27.85 6.16
CA ILE A 3 7.35 -29.10 5.63
C ILE A 3 6.47 -30.26 6.15
N GLY A 4 5.23 -30.36 5.66
CA GLY A 4 4.28 -31.39 6.08
C GLY A 4 3.27 -31.70 4.97
N LYS A 5 2.70 -32.91 5.00
CA LYS A 5 1.73 -33.39 4.01
C LYS A 5 0.47 -32.49 4.04
N GLN A 6 0.11 -31.90 2.91
CA GLN A 6 -1.09 -31.05 2.76
C GLN A 6 -2.25 -31.91 2.24
N ASP A 7 -3.07 -32.44 3.15
CA ASP A 7 -4.21 -33.30 2.81
C ASP A 7 -5.56 -32.55 2.75
N ALA A 8 -5.56 -31.21 2.85
CA ALA A 8 -6.78 -30.38 2.91
C ALA A 8 -6.92 -29.46 1.68
N PRO A 9 -7.58 -29.89 0.60
CA PRO A 9 -7.71 -29.13 -0.65
C PRO A 9 -8.88 -28.13 -0.63
N TYR A 10 -8.98 -27.31 0.41
CA TYR A 10 -10.11 -26.38 0.58
C TYR A 10 -9.75 -24.94 0.19
N THR A 11 -10.71 -24.25 -0.43
CA THR A 11 -10.68 -22.81 -0.69
C THR A 11 -12.03 -22.20 -0.31
N ALA A 12 -12.04 -20.92 0.06
CA ALA A 12 -13.22 -20.23 0.56
C ALA A 12 -13.42 -18.85 -0.09
N ILE A 13 -12.77 -18.57 -1.23
CA ILE A 13 -12.91 -17.29 -1.94
C ILE A 13 -14.04 -17.37 -2.98
N CYS A 14 -13.96 -18.33 -3.89
CA CYS A 14 -14.88 -18.46 -5.01
C CYS A 14 -15.06 -19.92 -5.42
N THR A 15 -16.24 -20.27 -5.93
CA THR A 15 -16.52 -21.50 -6.69
C THR A 15 -17.52 -21.19 -7.81
N SER A 16 -17.61 -22.05 -8.81
CA SER A 16 -18.57 -21.91 -9.91
C SER A 16 -19.03 -23.27 -10.42
N ASP A 17 -20.27 -23.34 -10.90
CA ASP A 17 -20.82 -24.48 -11.63
C ASP A 17 -21.51 -24.01 -12.92
N ALA A 18 -22.30 -24.89 -13.55
CA ALA A 18 -22.97 -24.59 -14.82
C ALA A 18 -24.04 -23.49 -14.70
N ALA A 19 -24.54 -23.19 -13.50
CA ALA A 19 -25.66 -22.28 -13.27
C ALA A 19 -25.30 -21.08 -12.40
N SER A 20 -24.24 -21.16 -11.59
CA SER A 20 -23.94 -20.15 -10.57
C SER A 20 -22.44 -19.90 -10.39
N ILE A 21 -22.11 -18.70 -9.91
CA ILE A 21 -20.78 -18.34 -9.43
C ILE A 21 -20.96 -17.74 -8.03
N THR A 22 -20.34 -18.36 -7.03
CA THR A 22 -20.45 -17.94 -5.63
C THR A 22 -19.12 -17.40 -5.15
N VAL A 23 -19.11 -16.15 -4.66
CA VAL A 23 -17.93 -15.46 -4.14
C VAL A 23 -18.15 -15.09 -2.69
N ARG A 24 -17.34 -15.64 -1.77
CA ARG A 24 -17.46 -15.41 -0.32
C ARG A 24 -18.89 -15.59 0.21
N GLY A 25 -19.65 -16.50 -0.38
CA GLY A 25 -21.05 -16.77 -0.01
C GLY A 25 -22.10 -15.89 -0.70
N HIS A 26 -21.69 -14.97 -1.57
CA HIS A 26 -22.57 -14.12 -2.39
C HIS A 26 -22.72 -14.68 -3.81
N ASP A 27 -23.91 -14.59 -4.40
CA ASP A 27 -24.09 -14.87 -5.82
C ASP A 27 -23.48 -13.73 -6.66
N LEU A 28 -22.52 -14.06 -7.53
CA LEU A 28 -21.79 -13.04 -8.30
C LEU A 28 -22.73 -12.22 -9.20
N CYS A 29 -23.75 -12.85 -9.79
CA CYS A 29 -24.65 -12.21 -10.75
C CYS A 29 -25.72 -11.36 -10.07
N GLY A 30 -26.29 -11.84 -8.96
CA GLY A 30 -27.39 -11.21 -8.24
C GLY A 30 -26.95 -10.25 -7.14
N ASP A 31 -25.85 -10.55 -6.43
CA ASP A 31 -25.46 -9.82 -5.22
C ASP A 31 -24.24 -8.92 -5.41
N VAL A 32 -23.45 -9.12 -6.47
CA VAL A 32 -22.17 -8.41 -6.67
C VAL A 32 -22.21 -7.52 -7.91
N ILE A 33 -22.42 -8.08 -9.11
CA ILE A 33 -22.39 -7.31 -10.36
C ILE A 33 -23.49 -6.24 -10.36
N GLY A 34 -23.08 -4.98 -10.43
CA GLY A 34 -23.98 -3.82 -10.40
C GLY A 34 -24.54 -3.46 -9.01
N GLN A 35 -24.27 -4.27 -7.98
CA GLN A 35 -24.72 -4.03 -6.60
C GLN A 35 -23.60 -3.57 -5.67
N MET A 36 -22.37 -4.03 -5.91
CA MET A 36 -21.17 -3.61 -5.16
C MET A 36 -20.23 -2.82 -6.06
N ASP A 37 -19.64 -1.76 -5.51
CA ASP A 37 -18.48 -1.16 -6.18
C ASP A 37 -17.25 -2.05 -6.05
N PHE A 38 -16.27 -1.82 -6.94
CA PHE A 38 -15.10 -2.67 -7.01
C PHE A 38 -14.23 -2.62 -5.76
N THR A 39 -14.17 -1.48 -5.06
CA THR A 39 -13.44 -1.35 -3.80
C THR A 39 -14.07 -2.20 -2.69
N SER A 40 -15.40 -2.24 -2.63
CA SER A 40 -16.15 -3.05 -1.69
C SER A 40 -16.00 -4.53 -2.01
N TYR A 41 -16.00 -4.88 -3.29
CA TYR A 41 -15.73 -6.24 -3.74
C TYR A 41 -14.29 -6.68 -3.43
N PHE A 42 -13.29 -5.81 -3.65
CA PHE A 42 -11.91 -6.06 -3.25
C PHE A 42 -11.80 -6.30 -1.74
N TRP A 43 -12.45 -5.47 -0.92
CA TRP A 43 -12.49 -5.67 0.52
C TRP A 43 -13.08 -7.03 0.87
N LEU A 44 -14.25 -7.38 0.34
CA LEU A 44 -14.90 -8.69 0.53
C LEU A 44 -13.98 -9.86 0.15
N LEU A 45 -13.29 -9.78 -0.98
CA LEU A 45 -12.36 -10.83 -1.42
C LEU A 45 -11.23 -11.05 -0.40
N VAL A 46 -10.67 -9.96 0.14
CA VAL A 46 -9.56 -10.00 1.09
C VAL A 46 -10.00 -10.43 2.48
N THR A 47 -11.07 -9.84 3.02
CA THR A 47 -11.48 -10.01 4.42
C THR A 47 -12.49 -11.13 4.62
N GLY A 48 -13.22 -11.51 3.56
CA GLY A 48 -14.34 -12.45 3.62
C GLY A 48 -15.66 -11.83 4.04
N THR A 49 -15.71 -10.52 4.32
CA THR A 49 -16.92 -9.80 4.72
C THR A 49 -17.05 -8.50 3.93
N ALA A 50 -18.29 -8.10 3.59
CA ALA A 50 -18.52 -6.81 2.96
C ALA A 50 -18.10 -5.66 3.90
N PRO A 51 -17.52 -4.56 3.38
CA PRO A 51 -17.13 -3.44 4.23
C PRO A 51 -18.34 -2.68 4.76
N THR A 52 -18.18 -2.03 5.91
CA THR A 52 -19.05 -0.94 6.34
C THR A 52 -18.85 0.30 5.46
N ASP A 53 -19.77 1.27 5.54
CA ASP A 53 -19.63 2.54 4.81
C ASP A 53 -18.32 3.27 5.15
N THR A 54 -17.91 3.24 6.41
CA THR A 54 -16.64 3.82 6.87
C THR A 54 -15.44 3.07 6.27
N GLN A 55 -15.44 1.74 6.29
CA GLN A 55 -14.38 0.93 5.69
C GLN A 55 -14.26 1.18 4.18
N ARG A 56 -15.40 1.20 3.48
CA ARG A 56 -15.50 1.51 2.05
C ARG A 56 -14.97 2.91 1.75
N PHE A 57 -15.32 3.91 2.54
CA PHE A 57 -14.85 5.28 2.38
C PHE A 57 -13.32 5.36 2.45
N PHE A 58 -12.71 4.82 3.52
CA PHE A 58 -11.27 4.88 3.70
C PHE A 58 -10.50 4.01 2.71
N ALA A 59 -11.01 2.84 2.36
CA ALA A 59 -10.41 2.01 1.31
C ALA A 59 -10.36 2.78 -0.03
N ASN A 60 -11.43 3.46 -0.42
CA ASN A 60 -11.46 4.30 -1.62
C ASN A 60 -10.48 5.48 -1.53
N ALA A 61 -10.49 6.22 -0.42
CA ALA A 61 -9.62 7.37 -0.22
C ALA A 61 -8.14 6.99 -0.27
N VAL A 62 -7.77 5.86 0.35
CA VAL A 62 -6.40 5.34 0.36
C VAL A 62 -5.96 4.84 -1.01
N LEU A 63 -6.81 4.10 -1.73
CA LEU A 63 -6.51 3.65 -3.09
C LEU A 63 -6.24 4.85 -4.02
N ALA A 64 -7.07 5.90 -3.92
CA ALA A 64 -6.87 7.13 -4.67
C ALA A 64 -5.57 7.86 -4.29
N ALA A 65 -5.23 7.93 -2.99
CA ALA A 65 -4.06 8.66 -2.50
C ALA A 65 -2.71 8.07 -2.98
N ILE A 66 -2.65 6.78 -3.27
CA ILE A 66 -1.41 6.07 -3.63
C ILE A 66 -1.34 5.62 -5.09
N ALA A 67 -2.45 5.69 -5.83
CA ALA A 67 -2.52 5.23 -7.21
C ALA A 67 -1.45 5.87 -8.09
N GLU A 68 -1.28 7.19 -8.03
CA GLU A 68 -0.43 7.92 -8.96
C GLU A 68 0.71 8.71 -8.30
N HIS A 69 1.87 8.74 -8.96
CA HIS A 69 3.06 9.49 -8.55
C HIS A 69 4.02 9.85 -9.74
N GLY A 70 3.51 9.93 -10.97
CA GLY A 70 4.28 10.22 -12.18
C GLY A 70 5.15 9.05 -12.64
N LEU A 71 6.24 9.37 -13.35
CA LEU A 71 7.22 8.41 -13.89
C LEU A 71 8.11 7.79 -12.81
N VAL A 72 7.49 7.07 -11.86
CA VAL A 72 8.18 6.23 -10.89
C VAL A 72 8.74 4.96 -11.56
N PRO A 73 9.71 4.26 -10.94
CA PRO A 73 10.34 3.08 -11.56
C PRO A 73 9.36 2.02 -12.07
N SER A 74 8.26 1.76 -11.37
CA SER A 74 7.22 0.81 -11.82
C SER A 74 6.52 1.25 -13.10
N VAL A 75 6.23 2.55 -13.24
CA VAL A 75 5.61 3.12 -14.45
C VAL A 75 6.60 3.11 -15.62
N VAL A 76 7.85 3.52 -15.38
CA VAL A 76 8.90 3.51 -16.41
C VAL A 76 9.15 2.10 -16.93
N ALA A 77 9.27 1.12 -16.02
CA ALA A 77 9.45 -0.29 -16.40
C ALA A 77 8.27 -0.78 -17.25
N ALA A 78 7.03 -0.58 -16.81
CA ALA A 78 5.85 -1.02 -17.56
C ALA A 78 5.79 -0.40 -18.96
N ARG A 79 5.96 0.92 -19.08
CA ARG A 79 5.91 1.62 -20.37
C ARG A 79 7.03 1.19 -21.32
N MET A 80 8.27 1.03 -20.83
CA MET A 80 9.37 0.53 -21.65
C MET A 80 9.13 -0.91 -22.10
N THR A 81 8.58 -1.77 -21.22
CA THR A 81 8.19 -3.14 -21.60
C THR A 81 7.11 -3.15 -22.67
N TYR A 82 6.08 -2.30 -22.53
CA TYR A 82 5.01 -2.20 -23.52
C TYR A 82 5.50 -1.67 -24.86
N ALA A 83 6.39 -0.67 -24.87
CA ALA A 83 6.99 -0.16 -26.09
C ALA A 83 7.80 -1.22 -26.85
N ALA A 84 8.39 -2.20 -26.13
CA ALA A 84 9.13 -3.30 -26.73
C ALA A 84 8.23 -4.45 -27.23
N ALA A 85 7.08 -4.68 -26.59
CA ALA A 85 6.13 -5.74 -26.93
C ALA A 85 4.67 -5.30 -26.69
N PRO A 86 4.08 -4.52 -27.61
CA PRO A 86 2.73 -3.95 -27.44
C PRO A 86 1.62 -5.02 -27.31
N GLU A 87 1.82 -6.20 -27.89
CA GLU A 87 0.92 -7.35 -27.77
C GLU A 87 0.91 -7.96 -26.35
N ALA A 88 1.96 -7.70 -25.55
CA ALA A 88 2.14 -8.23 -24.21
C ALA A 88 1.69 -7.24 -23.12
N PHE A 89 0.49 -6.65 -23.27
CA PHE A 89 -0.05 -5.66 -22.31
C PHE A 89 0.00 -6.14 -20.85
N HIS A 90 -0.44 -7.37 -20.59
CA HIS A 90 -0.39 -7.98 -19.25
C HIS A 90 1.04 -8.17 -18.74
N GLY A 91 1.99 -8.45 -19.65
CA GLY A 91 3.41 -8.55 -19.35
C GLY A 91 4.01 -7.20 -18.93
N ALA A 92 3.58 -6.11 -19.56
CA ALA A 92 3.96 -4.76 -19.17
C ALA A 92 3.41 -4.35 -17.80
N VAL A 93 2.14 -4.68 -17.50
CA VAL A 93 1.58 -4.49 -16.14
C VAL A 93 2.39 -5.29 -15.12
N ALA A 94 2.68 -6.56 -15.41
CA ALA A 94 3.49 -7.41 -14.54
C ALA A 94 4.90 -6.83 -14.33
N ALA A 95 5.56 -6.33 -15.37
CA ALA A 95 6.88 -5.71 -15.28
C ALA A 95 6.89 -4.52 -14.30
N GLY A 96 5.87 -3.66 -14.35
CA GLY A 96 5.74 -2.57 -13.39
C GLY A 96 5.51 -3.04 -11.96
N LEU A 97 4.76 -4.13 -11.77
CA LEU A 97 4.48 -4.68 -10.43
C LEU A 97 5.65 -5.46 -9.83
N LEU A 98 6.48 -6.12 -10.65
CA LEU A 98 7.62 -6.92 -10.19
C LEU A 98 8.67 -6.07 -9.43
N GLY A 99 8.76 -4.77 -9.74
CA GLY A 99 9.61 -3.82 -9.02
C GLY A 99 9.05 -3.32 -7.68
N CYS A 100 7.80 -3.65 -7.33
CA CYS A 100 7.12 -3.16 -6.13
C CYS A 100 7.57 -3.92 -4.86
N GLY A 101 8.84 -3.75 -4.47
CA GLY A 101 9.48 -4.39 -3.31
C GLY A 101 9.40 -3.59 -2.00
N SER A 102 10.44 -3.67 -1.18
CA SER A 102 10.55 -2.95 0.10
C SER A 102 10.82 -1.45 -0.09
N VAL A 103 11.58 -1.09 -1.13
CA VAL A 103 11.94 0.30 -1.45
C VAL A 103 10.80 1.03 -2.16
N VAL A 104 10.16 0.37 -3.13
CA VAL A 104 9.06 0.94 -3.93
C VAL A 104 7.75 0.30 -3.51
N LEU A 105 6.79 1.12 -3.07
CA LEU A 105 5.43 0.70 -2.66
C LEU A 105 5.37 -0.34 -1.52
N GLY A 106 6.49 -0.65 -0.85
CA GLY A 106 6.55 -1.53 0.34
C GLY A 106 6.67 -0.79 1.66
N SER A 107 7.04 0.48 1.64
CA SER A 107 7.21 1.32 2.82
C SER A 107 5.93 1.40 3.68
N ALA A 108 4.74 1.42 3.06
CA ALA A 108 3.47 1.41 3.77
C ALA A 108 3.21 0.09 4.52
N GLU A 109 3.54 -1.06 3.93
CA GLU A 109 3.44 -2.35 4.63
C GLU A 109 4.43 -2.41 5.79
N VAL A 110 5.68 -1.99 5.58
CA VAL A 110 6.71 -1.96 6.61
C VAL A 110 6.28 -1.07 7.79
N ALA A 111 5.71 0.11 7.50
CA ALA A 111 5.17 1.01 8.51
C ALA A 111 4.00 0.40 9.27
N GLY A 112 3.03 -0.17 8.58
CA GLY A 112 1.87 -0.80 9.22
C GLY A 112 2.24 -1.99 10.10
N ARG A 113 3.17 -2.85 9.67
CA ARG A 113 3.68 -3.94 10.50
C ARG A 113 4.38 -3.41 11.75
N PHE A 114 5.20 -2.38 11.61
CA PHE A 114 5.86 -1.73 12.74
C PHE A 114 4.84 -1.18 13.74
N TYR A 115 3.82 -0.45 13.27
CA TYR A 115 2.77 0.09 14.16
C TYR A 115 1.98 -1.02 14.85
N ALA A 116 1.56 -2.05 14.11
CA ALA A 116 0.82 -3.18 14.67
C ALA A 116 1.65 -3.95 15.72
N ASP A 117 2.96 -4.10 15.53
CA ASP A 117 3.84 -4.78 16.48
C ASP A 117 4.08 -3.94 17.75
N LEU A 118 4.12 -2.60 17.63
CA LEU A 118 4.17 -1.72 18.80
C LEU A 118 2.82 -1.69 19.54
N VAL A 119 1.69 -1.64 18.83
CA VAL A 119 0.35 -1.70 19.44
C VAL A 119 0.15 -3.00 20.23
N LYS A 120 0.65 -4.15 19.76
CA LYS A 120 0.62 -5.39 20.55
C LYS A 120 1.36 -5.29 21.87
N GLN A 121 2.44 -4.50 21.93
CA GLN A 121 3.24 -4.34 23.14
C GLN A 121 2.56 -3.44 24.18
N THR A 122 1.54 -2.66 23.82
CA THR A 122 0.76 -1.90 24.80
C THR A 122 -0.26 -2.75 25.55
N ALA A 123 -0.43 -4.03 25.17
CA ALA A 123 -1.42 -4.93 25.77
C ALA A 123 -1.16 -5.24 27.26
N ASP A 124 0.06 -5.03 27.75
CA ASP A 124 0.43 -5.20 29.16
C ASP A 124 0.13 -3.96 30.03
N GLY A 125 -0.49 -2.93 29.44
CA GLY A 125 -0.80 -1.65 30.10
C GLY A 125 0.32 -0.61 30.02
N SER A 126 1.42 -0.91 29.32
CA SER A 126 2.49 0.05 29.07
C SER A 126 1.98 1.26 28.25
N PRO A 127 2.37 2.50 28.61
CA PRO A 127 1.98 3.68 27.84
C PRO A 127 2.49 3.63 26.40
N ALA A 128 1.62 3.91 25.43
CA ALA A 128 1.98 3.92 24.00
C ALA A 128 3.18 4.84 23.69
N SER A 129 3.33 5.95 24.42
CA SER A 129 4.46 6.87 24.29
C SER A 129 5.80 6.25 24.68
N ALA A 130 5.83 5.39 25.71
CA ALA A 130 7.02 4.67 26.12
C ALA A 130 7.40 3.62 25.07
N ILE A 131 6.43 2.83 24.62
CA ILE A 131 6.61 1.81 23.58
C ILE A 131 7.09 2.44 22.26
N ALA A 132 6.49 3.55 21.85
CA ALA A 132 6.89 4.29 20.65
C ALA A 132 8.35 4.78 20.75
N ARG A 133 8.73 5.37 21.89
CA ARG A 133 10.10 5.83 22.14
C ARG A 133 11.11 4.70 22.04
N ASP A 134 10.83 3.56 22.66
CA ASP A 134 11.72 2.39 22.65
C ASP A 134 11.81 1.77 21.25
N GLY A 135 10.70 1.70 20.51
CA GLY A 135 10.68 1.28 19.12
C GLY A 135 11.54 2.16 18.21
N VAL A 136 11.45 3.49 18.35
CA VAL A 136 12.29 4.43 17.59
C VAL A 136 13.77 4.31 17.98
N ARG A 137 14.07 4.13 19.28
CA ARG A 137 15.45 3.92 19.76
C ARG A 137 16.06 2.65 19.18
N ALA A 138 15.31 1.54 19.15
CA ALA A 138 15.76 0.29 18.55
C ALA A 138 16.13 0.47 17.07
N LEU A 139 15.26 1.11 16.28
CA LEU A 139 15.54 1.40 14.87
C LEU A 139 16.78 2.29 14.70
N ARG A 140 16.97 3.28 15.58
CA ARG A 140 18.15 4.16 15.55
C ARG A 140 19.44 3.39 15.83
N THR A 141 19.44 2.52 16.84
CA THR A 141 20.58 1.65 17.17
C THR A 141 20.99 0.79 15.98
N ASP A 142 20.00 0.26 15.26
CA ASP A 142 20.19 -0.56 14.06
C ASP A 142 20.48 0.27 12.79
N LYS A 143 20.57 1.60 12.89
CA LYS A 143 20.73 2.54 11.77
C LYS A 143 19.66 2.37 10.68
N ARG A 144 18.45 1.99 11.07
CA ARG A 144 17.29 1.81 10.18
C ARG A 144 16.49 3.11 10.10
N ALA A 145 15.91 3.36 8.93
CA ALA A 145 14.96 4.46 8.75
C ALA A 145 13.71 4.25 9.60
N ILE A 146 13.08 5.33 10.05
CA ILE A 146 11.81 5.27 10.79
C ILE A 146 10.66 5.12 9.78
N PRO A 147 9.93 3.99 9.77
CA PRO A 147 8.88 3.74 8.79
C PRO A 147 7.73 4.75 8.86
N GLY A 148 7.35 5.30 7.70
CA GLY A 148 6.24 6.26 7.56
C GLY A 148 6.58 7.73 7.90
N PHE A 149 7.85 8.03 8.15
CA PHE A 149 8.31 9.38 8.49
C PHE A 149 9.38 9.91 7.54
N GLY A 150 9.38 11.24 7.38
CA GLY A 150 10.27 11.98 6.50
C GLY A 150 9.72 12.11 5.09
N HIS A 151 9.98 13.26 4.46
CA HIS A 151 9.62 13.50 3.07
C HIS A 151 10.69 14.41 2.41
N PRO A 152 11.27 14.03 1.25
CA PRO A 152 12.31 14.84 0.60
C PRO A 152 11.82 16.24 0.16
N GLN A 153 10.54 16.34 -0.23
CA GLN A 153 9.94 17.55 -0.82
C GLN A 153 8.98 18.30 0.11
N HIS A 154 8.54 17.68 1.22
CA HIS A 154 7.46 18.20 2.06
C HIS A 154 7.90 18.28 3.51
N SER A 155 8.78 19.26 3.79
CA SER A 155 9.23 19.54 5.16
C SER A 155 8.06 19.94 6.08
N ALA A 156 6.99 20.52 5.54
CA ALA A 156 5.78 20.90 6.25
C ALA A 156 4.75 19.77 6.45
N GLY A 157 4.98 18.57 5.89
CA GLY A 157 4.03 17.45 5.93
C GLY A 157 3.52 17.04 4.55
N ASP A 158 3.35 15.74 4.32
CA ASP A 158 2.76 15.22 3.08
C ASP A 158 1.26 15.56 3.05
N PRO A 159 0.77 16.32 2.04
CA PRO A 159 -0.62 16.77 2.01
C PRO A 159 -1.63 15.63 1.98
N ARG A 160 -1.25 14.47 1.42
CA ARG A 160 -2.11 13.28 1.39
C ARG A 160 -2.22 12.66 2.78
N ALA A 161 -1.10 12.60 3.51
CA ALA A 161 -1.08 12.10 4.87
C ALA A 161 -1.94 12.97 5.78
N LEU A 162 -1.78 14.30 5.68
CA LEU A 162 -2.57 15.27 6.45
C LEU A 162 -4.07 15.10 6.18
N LEU A 163 -4.48 14.99 4.92
CA LEU A 163 -5.89 14.80 4.56
C LEU A 163 -6.45 13.48 5.08
N LEU A 164 -5.73 12.36 4.92
CA LEU A 164 -6.20 11.05 5.38
C LEU A 164 -6.39 11.01 6.91
N LEU A 165 -5.48 11.63 7.66
CA LEU A 165 -5.55 11.71 9.12
C LEU A 165 -6.67 12.67 9.60
N ASP A 166 -6.84 13.81 8.95
CA ASP A 166 -7.97 14.72 9.22
C ASP A 166 -9.33 14.06 8.95
N LEU A 167 -9.45 13.30 7.85
CA LEU A 167 -10.65 12.50 7.58
C LEU A 167 -10.89 11.44 8.66
N ALA A 168 -9.82 10.78 9.13
CA ALA A 168 -9.91 9.80 10.22
C ALA A 168 -10.45 10.41 11.50
N GLU A 169 -9.97 11.60 11.87
CA GLU A 169 -10.47 12.36 13.02
C GLU A 169 -11.95 12.73 12.86
N LYS A 170 -12.34 13.26 11.69
CA LYS A 170 -13.74 13.65 11.41
C LYS A 170 -14.72 12.48 11.40
N HIS A 171 -14.27 11.30 10.97
CA HIS A 171 -15.08 10.08 10.97
C HIS A 171 -15.03 9.32 12.31
N GLY A 172 -14.24 9.78 13.27
CA GLY A 172 -14.14 9.15 14.60
C GLY A 172 -13.51 7.77 14.57
N ILE A 173 -12.59 7.50 13.62
CA ILE A 173 -11.91 6.20 13.48
C ILE A 173 -10.48 6.19 14.03
N VAL A 174 -10.07 7.26 14.73
CA VAL A 174 -8.76 7.29 15.39
C VAL A 174 -8.72 6.18 16.43
N GLY A 175 -7.95 5.14 16.14
CA GLY A 175 -7.75 3.99 17.01
C GLY A 175 -6.28 3.82 17.35
N SER A 176 -5.94 2.62 17.83
CA SER A 176 -4.62 2.34 18.38
C SER A 176 -3.48 2.52 17.38
N HIS A 177 -3.70 2.34 16.07
CA HIS A 177 -2.64 2.46 15.08
C HIS A 177 -2.36 3.91 14.70
N ILE A 178 -3.38 4.76 14.56
CA ILE A 178 -3.20 6.21 14.39
C ILE A 178 -2.61 6.83 15.66
N GLU A 179 -3.09 6.43 16.84
CA GLU A 179 -2.51 6.86 18.12
C GLU A 179 -1.03 6.47 18.22
N MET A 180 -0.66 5.25 17.81
CA MET A 180 0.73 4.81 17.77
C MET A 180 1.56 5.61 16.77
N LEU A 181 1.01 5.92 15.59
CA LEU A 181 1.66 6.81 14.61
C LEU A 181 1.94 8.20 15.24
N TYR A 182 1.00 8.76 15.97
CA TYR A 182 1.18 10.03 16.70
C TYR A 182 2.19 9.92 17.84
N ALA A 183 2.16 8.84 18.63
CA ALA A 183 3.14 8.61 19.69
C ALA A 183 4.56 8.50 19.13
N ILE A 184 4.74 7.84 17.97
CA ILE A 184 6.03 7.78 17.28
C ILE A 184 6.45 9.19 16.84
N ARG A 185 5.56 9.96 16.17
CA ARG A 185 5.82 11.34 15.76
C ARG A 185 6.37 12.18 16.91
N ASP A 186 5.73 12.09 18.07
CA ASP A 186 6.04 12.89 19.25
C ASP A 186 7.32 12.44 19.95
N ALA A 187 7.73 11.18 19.79
CA ALA A 187 9.00 10.67 20.29
C ALA A 187 10.22 11.08 19.41
N LEU A 188 10.02 11.47 18.14
CA LEU A 188 11.13 11.74 17.22
C LEU A 188 12.06 12.88 17.66
N PRO A 189 11.59 14.05 18.13
CA PRO A 189 12.48 15.13 18.56
C PRO A 189 13.42 14.70 19.69
N GLU A 190 12.92 13.91 20.64
CA GLU A 190 13.72 13.39 21.75
C GLU A 190 14.76 12.38 21.26
N VAL A 191 14.35 11.44 20.41
CA VAL A 191 15.22 10.31 20.01
C VAL A 191 16.15 10.65 18.86
N LEU A 192 15.76 11.53 17.94
CA LEU A 192 16.53 11.90 16.75
C LEU A 192 17.12 13.30 16.79
N GLY A 193 16.72 14.14 17.76
CA GLY A 193 17.12 15.55 17.85
C GLY A 193 16.42 16.46 16.84
N ARG A 194 15.43 15.95 16.10
CA ARG A 194 14.64 16.72 15.12
C ARG A 194 13.28 16.07 14.87
N PRO A 195 12.23 16.85 14.54
CA PRO A 195 10.98 16.30 14.07
C PRO A 195 11.15 15.72 12.65
N LEU A 196 10.31 14.75 12.30
CA LEU A 196 10.10 14.33 10.91
C LEU A 196 8.60 14.35 10.62
N PRO A 197 8.17 14.86 9.45
CA PRO A 197 6.78 14.83 9.06
C PRO A 197 6.30 13.39 8.82
N ILE A 198 5.03 13.14 9.10
CA ILE A 198 4.35 11.91 8.63
C ILE A 198 4.22 12.01 7.11
N ASN A 199 4.60 10.94 6.40
CA ASN A 199 4.37 10.81 4.97
C ASN A 199 3.17 9.92 4.68
N VAL A 200 2.71 9.88 3.42
CA VAL A 200 1.53 9.08 3.04
C VAL A 200 1.71 7.59 3.40
N ASN A 201 2.94 7.05 3.37
CA ASN A 201 3.21 5.67 3.71
C ASN A 201 3.11 5.39 5.23
N GLY A 202 3.10 6.42 6.08
CA GLY A 202 2.74 6.30 7.49
C GLY A 202 1.22 6.37 7.71
N ALA A 203 0.55 7.32 7.05
CA ALA A 203 -0.90 7.51 7.20
C ALA A 203 -1.73 6.34 6.64
N ILE A 204 -1.41 5.84 5.44
CA ILE A 204 -2.14 4.76 4.77
C ILE A 204 -2.33 3.53 5.68
N PRO A 205 -1.25 2.89 6.19
CA PRO A 205 -1.43 1.70 7.00
C PRO A 205 -2.08 2.01 8.34
N ALA A 206 -1.81 3.15 8.97
CA ALA A 206 -2.43 3.49 10.25
C ALA A 206 -3.96 3.57 10.12
N VAL A 207 -4.44 4.32 9.11
CA VAL A 207 -5.87 4.45 8.79
C VAL A 207 -6.49 3.10 8.44
N MET A 208 -5.85 2.33 7.56
CA MET A 208 -6.39 1.05 7.10
C MET A 208 -6.48 0.01 8.21
N LEU A 209 -5.49 0.00 9.12
CA LEU A 209 -5.52 -0.90 10.27
C LEU A 209 -6.60 -0.51 11.28
N ASP A 210 -6.82 0.78 11.53
CA ASP A 210 -7.87 1.24 12.46
C ASP A 210 -9.29 1.02 11.92
N VAL A 211 -9.49 1.01 10.59
CA VAL A 211 -10.77 0.54 10.01
C VAL A 211 -10.87 -0.99 9.92
N GLY A 212 -9.86 -1.74 10.39
CA GLY A 212 -9.89 -3.20 10.50
C GLY A 212 -9.39 -3.97 9.27
N PHE A 213 -8.64 -3.34 8.37
CA PHE A 213 -7.99 -4.06 7.28
C PHE A 213 -6.86 -4.95 7.82
N PRO A 214 -6.68 -6.20 7.32
CA PRO A 214 -5.71 -7.11 7.92
C PRO A 214 -4.26 -6.72 7.62
N VAL A 215 -3.41 -6.69 8.66
CA VAL A 215 -1.95 -6.41 8.56
C VAL A 215 -1.28 -7.24 7.46
N GLY A 216 -1.65 -8.51 7.32
CA GLY A 216 -1.07 -9.42 6.34
C GLY A 216 -1.37 -9.06 4.87
N ALA A 217 -2.39 -8.22 4.62
CA ALA A 217 -2.81 -7.84 3.27
C ALA A 217 -2.46 -6.39 2.91
N LEU A 218 -1.81 -5.62 3.80
CA LEU A 218 -1.52 -4.19 3.58
C LEU A 218 -0.83 -3.91 2.24
N LYS A 219 0.09 -4.80 1.81
CA LYS A 219 0.79 -4.69 0.53
C LYS A 219 -0.18 -4.68 -0.66
N GLY A 220 -1.28 -5.41 -0.55
CA GLY A 220 -2.31 -5.53 -1.59
C GLY A 220 -2.95 -4.19 -1.96
N ILE A 221 -3.06 -3.25 -1.01
CA ILE A 221 -3.59 -1.90 -1.26
C ILE A 221 -2.73 -1.17 -2.29
N SER A 222 -1.43 -1.08 -2.03
CA SER A 222 -0.48 -0.40 -2.93
C SER A 222 -0.40 -1.08 -4.29
N LEU A 223 -0.46 -2.42 -4.32
CA LEU A 223 -0.42 -3.19 -5.57
C LEU A 223 -1.69 -2.98 -6.40
N LEU A 224 -2.87 -3.00 -5.79
CA LEU A 224 -4.13 -2.76 -6.49
C LEU A 224 -4.17 -1.35 -7.08
N ALA A 225 -3.87 -0.34 -6.27
CA ALA A 225 -3.84 1.06 -6.70
C ALA A 225 -2.83 1.27 -7.83
N ARG A 226 -1.62 0.69 -7.71
CA ARG A 226 -0.62 0.76 -8.76
C ARG A 226 -1.05 0.03 -10.03
N THR A 227 -1.75 -1.10 -9.92
CA THR A 227 -2.24 -1.83 -11.09
C THR A 227 -3.18 -0.97 -11.93
N ALA A 228 -4.10 -0.25 -11.29
CA ALA A 228 -4.98 0.70 -11.97
C ALA A 228 -4.19 1.83 -12.67
N SER A 229 -3.18 2.40 -11.99
CA SER A 229 -2.28 3.41 -12.57
C SER A 229 -1.49 2.87 -13.76
N LEU A 230 -0.92 1.67 -13.67
CA LEU A 230 -0.15 1.07 -14.75
C LEU A 230 -1.02 0.84 -16.00
N ILE A 231 -2.24 0.32 -15.84
CA ILE A 231 -3.18 0.15 -16.95
C ILE A 231 -3.43 1.49 -17.66
N ALA A 232 -3.70 2.56 -16.90
CA ALA A 232 -3.90 3.89 -17.47
C ALA A 232 -2.65 4.42 -18.19
N HIS A 233 -1.46 4.21 -17.60
CA HIS A 233 -0.21 4.60 -18.23
C HIS A 233 0.06 3.86 -19.53
N LEU A 234 -0.26 2.56 -19.60
CA LEU A 234 -0.08 1.77 -20.81
C LEU A 234 -1.08 2.13 -21.91
N GLU A 235 -2.31 2.45 -21.53
CA GLU A 235 -3.29 3.00 -22.49
C GLU A 235 -2.79 4.32 -23.09
N GLU A 236 -2.27 5.22 -22.25
CA GLU A 236 -1.62 6.43 -22.75
C GLU A 236 -0.39 6.12 -23.60
N GLU A 237 0.43 5.14 -23.23
CA GLU A 237 1.59 4.71 -24.03
C GLU A 237 1.20 4.24 -25.44
N SER A 238 0.02 3.63 -25.60
CA SER A 238 -0.49 3.18 -26.91
C SER A 238 -0.79 4.32 -27.88
N SER A 239 -1.15 5.50 -27.37
CA SER A 239 -1.55 6.66 -28.17
C SER A 239 -0.55 7.82 -28.12
N ARG A 240 0.27 7.89 -27.07
CA ARG A 240 1.30 8.89 -26.80
C ARG A 240 2.59 8.20 -26.33
N PRO A 241 3.30 7.52 -27.24
CA PRO A 241 4.44 6.69 -26.86
C PRO A 241 5.63 7.54 -26.41
N ILE A 242 6.20 7.18 -25.26
CA ILE A 242 7.42 7.75 -24.69
C ILE A 242 8.44 6.66 -24.29
N GLY A 243 8.14 5.38 -24.43
CA GLY A 243 8.96 4.26 -23.97
C GLY A 243 10.37 4.25 -24.57
N PHE A 244 10.50 4.40 -25.89
CA PHE A 244 11.82 4.52 -26.53
C PHE A 244 12.53 5.83 -26.22
N VAL A 245 11.79 6.92 -25.96
CA VAL A 245 12.37 8.19 -25.49
C VAL A 245 13.00 7.99 -24.11
N MET A 246 12.29 7.33 -23.19
CA MET A 246 12.82 6.98 -21.86
C MET A 246 14.02 6.04 -21.98
N SER A 247 13.96 5.03 -22.85
CA SER A 247 15.10 4.13 -23.09
C SER A 247 16.34 4.87 -23.59
N GLY A 248 16.18 5.80 -24.54
CA GLY A 248 17.27 6.61 -25.06
C GLY A 248 17.84 7.58 -24.02
N ALA A 249 16.98 8.20 -23.22
CA ALA A 249 17.39 9.07 -22.12
C ALA A 249 18.17 8.29 -21.04
N ALA A 250 17.73 7.07 -20.70
CA ALA A 250 18.43 6.21 -19.76
C ALA A 250 19.84 5.84 -20.28
N ALA A 251 19.96 5.47 -21.56
CA ALA A 251 21.26 5.18 -22.16
C ALA A 251 22.19 6.40 -22.18
N SER A 252 21.65 7.61 -22.42
CA SER A 252 22.44 8.84 -22.48
C SER A 252 22.94 9.32 -21.11
N ALA A 253 22.32 8.86 -20.03
CA ALA A 253 22.69 9.24 -18.66
C ALA A 253 23.80 8.37 -18.06
N ILE A 254 24.19 7.30 -18.74
CA ILE A 254 25.14 6.31 -18.23
C ILE A 254 26.36 6.28 -19.14
N ASP A 255 27.49 6.72 -18.61
CA ASP A 255 28.78 6.54 -19.27
C ASP A 255 29.20 5.07 -19.19
N TYR A 256 29.79 4.57 -20.27
CA TYR A 256 30.44 3.26 -20.25
C TYR A 256 31.85 3.41 -19.67
N ASP A 257 32.04 2.91 -18.45
CA ASP A 257 33.30 2.97 -17.69
C ASP A 257 34.01 1.61 -17.61
N GLY A 258 33.78 0.74 -18.60
CA GLY A 258 34.47 -0.56 -18.68
C GLY A 258 36.01 -0.40 -18.61
N LEU A 259 36.69 -1.48 -18.18
CA LEU A 259 38.14 -1.55 -17.83
C LEU A 259 38.99 -0.27 -18.01
#